data_AF-Q44275-F1
#
_entry.id   AF-Q44275-F1
#
_cell.length_a   1.000
_cell.length_b   1.000
_cell.length_c   1.000
_cell.angle_alpha   90.00
_cell.angle_beta   90.00
_cell.angle_gamma   90.00
#
_symmetry.space_group_name_H-M   'P 1'
#
loop_
_entity.id
_entity.type
_entity.pdbx_description
1 polymer ?
#
loop_
_entity_poly.entity_id
_entity_poly.type
_entity_poly.pdbx_seq_one_letter_code
_entity_poly.pdbx_strand_id
1 'polypeptide(L)'
;SHKVSGGLHGVGVSVVNALSSKLELTVQRAGQIHEQEYQHGVPQYPLRVVGQTERTGTKVRFWPSAETFSQTIFNVDILARRLRELSFLNAGVRIVLCDERINLEHVFDYEGGLSEKSALDIAGLPGKLADCQEKDPALSELFLVEGDSAGGSAKQGRNRKMQAILPLKGKILNVERARFDRMISSAEVGTLITALGCGIGREEYNPDKLRYHKIV
;
A
#
# COMPACT_ATOMS: atom_id res chain seq x y z
N SER A 1 20.52 5.80 15.21
CA SER A 1 19.22 5.73 15.90
C SER A 1 18.21 6.55 15.12
N HIS A 2 17.17 5.92 14.57
CA HIS A 2 16.13 6.60 13.79
C HIS A 2 14.93 6.95 14.67
N LYS A 3 14.41 8.17 14.54
CA LYS A 3 13.33 8.73 15.37
C LYS A 3 11.94 8.23 14.96
N VAL A 4 11.78 7.76 13.72
CA VAL A 4 10.58 7.07 13.20
C VAL A 4 11.04 6.10 12.11
N SER A 5 11.04 4.79 12.36
CA SER A 5 11.27 3.77 11.33
C SER A 5 10.40 2.55 11.60
N GLY A 6 9.66 2.06 10.59
CA GLY A 6 8.76 0.90 10.75
C GLY A 6 9.47 -0.42 11.08
N GLY A 7 10.78 -0.51 10.83
CA GLY A 7 11.59 -1.68 11.18
C GLY A 7 12.10 -1.62 12.61
N LEU A 8 11.28 -2.01 13.59
CA LEU A 8 11.62 -1.94 15.02
C LEU A 8 12.59 -3.05 15.51
N HIS A 9 12.81 -4.10 14.72
CA HIS A 9 13.40 -5.34 15.25
C HIS A 9 14.64 -5.85 14.49
N GLY A 10 15.05 -5.21 13.39
CA GLY A 10 16.20 -5.69 12.59
C GLY A 10 16.02 -7.06 11.92
N VAL A 11 14.87 -7.73 12.08
CA VAL A 11 14.60 -9.09 11.58
C VAL A 11 14.29 -9.15 10.08
N GLY A 12 13.86 -8.04 9.46
CA GLY A 12 13.42 -8.08 8.07
C GLY A 12 14.50 -8.62 7.12
N VAL A 13 15.73 -8.13 7.28
CA VAL A 13 16.86 -8.59 6.46
C VAL A 13 17.32 -10.00 6.85
N SER A 14 17.15 -10.43 8.11
CA SER A 14 17.54 -11.78 8.52
C SER A 14 16.59 -12.83 7.95
N VAL A 15 15.30 -12.54 7.83
CA VAL A 15 14.34 -13.43 7.14
C VAL A 15 14.68 -13.51 5.65
N VAL A 16 14.93 -12.38 4.98
CA VAL A 16 15.34 -12.40 3.56
C VAL A 16 16.62 -13.22 3.39
N ASN A 17 17.59 -13.07 4.29
CA ASN A 17 18.83 -13.83 4.26
C ASN A 17 18.61 -15.34 4.45
N ALA A 18 17.80 -15.73 5.44
CA ALA A 18 17.49 -17.13 5.72
C ALA A 18 16.72 -17.82 4.59
N LEU A 19 15.86 -17.08 3.88
CA LEU A 19 15.05 -17.61 2.77
C LEU A 19 15.71 -17.46 1.39
N SER A 20 16.99 -17.08 1.36
CA SER A 20 17.78 -16.95 0.14
C SER A 20 18.83 -18.05 0.04
N SER A 21 19.02 -18.64 -1.14
CA SER A 21 20.13 -19.55 -1.39
C SER A 21 21.47 -18.81 -1.36
N LYS A 22 21.47 -17.55 -1.81
CA LYS A 22 22.60 -16.63 -1.75
C LYS A 22 22.15 -15.22 -1.38
N LEU A 23 22.92 -14.51 -0.56
CA LEU A 23 22.78 -13.08 -0.34
C LEU A 23 24.16 -12.41 -0.33
N GLU A 24 24.26 -11.29 -1.05
CA GLU A 24 25.43 -10.43 -1.10
C GLU A 24 25.09 -9.07 -0.51
N LEU A 25 25.88 -8.63 0.46
CA LEU A 25 25.76 -7.35 1.13
C LEU A 25 27.00 -6.50 0.84
N THR A 26 26.79 -5.29 0.32
CA THR A 26 27.84 -4.28 0.15
C THR A 26 27.45 -3.01 0.91
N VAL A 27 28.27 -2.59 1.87
CA VAL A 27 28.05 -1.38 2.68
C VAL A 27 29.17 -0.38 2.41
N GLN A 28 28.79 0.80 1.94
CA GLN A 28 29.69 1.92 1.73
C GLN A 28 29.51 2.93 2.86
N ARG A 29 30.51 3.03 3.75
CA ARG A 29 30.44 3.90 4.93
C ARG A 29 31.84 4.24 5.44
N ALA A 30 32.00 5.46 5.95
CA ALA A 30 33.24 5.93 6.59
C ALA A 30 34.49 5.75 5.70
N GLY A 31 34.38 6.10 4.42
CA GLY A 31 35.50 6.01 3.48
C GLY A 31 35.77 4.60 2.93
N GLN A 32 35.05 3.57 3.38
CA GLN A 32 35.34 2.17 3.09
C GLN A 32 34.16 1.42 2.50
N ILE A 33 34.47 0.48 1.60
CA ILE A 33 33.53 -0.50 1.05
C ILE A 33 33.70 -1.78 1.83
N HIS A 34 32.64 -2.21 2.50
CA HIS A 34 32.58 -3.46 3.23
C HIS A 34 31.71 -4.46 2.44
N GLU A 35 32.12 -5.72 2.46
CA GLU A 35 31.41 -6.78 1.73
C GLU A 35 31.26 -8.03 2.59
N GLN A 36 30.10 -8.68 2.46
CA GLN A 36 29.84 -10.00 3.05
C GLN A 36 28.90 -10.81 2.15
N GLU A 37 29.20 -12.10 2.03
CA GLU A 37 28.36 -13.08 1.34
C GLU A 37 27.76 -14.06 2.35
N TYR A 38 26.51 -14.46 2.10
CA TYR A 38 25.76 -15.43 2.87
C TYR A 38 25.21 -16.51 1.95
N GLN A 39 25.13 -17.75 2.45
CA GLN A 39 24.39 -18.84 1.83
C GLN A 39 23.45 -19.43 2.87
N HIS A 40 22.15 -19.53 2.53
CA HIS A 40 21.12 -20.03 3.44
C HIS A 40 21.18 -19.40 4.85
N GLY A 41 21.36 -18.08 4.91
CA GLY A 41 21.49 -17.33 6.17
C GLY A 41 22.86 -17.36 6.84
N VAL A 42 23.79 -18.21 6.39
CA VAL A 42 25.11 -18.38 7.04
C VAL A 42 26.18 -17.54 6.34
N PRO A 43 26.91 -16.66 7.08
CA PRO A 43 28.00 -15.88 6.50
C PRO A 43 29.14 -16.79 6.03
N GLN A 44 29.60 -16.57 4.80
CA GLN A 44 30.68 -17.35 4.19
C GLN A 44 32.07 -16.89 4.64
N TYR A 45 32.17 -15.66 5.13
CA TYR A 45 33.38 -15.07 5.69
C TYR A 45 33.02 -13.90 6.62
N PRO A 46 33.95 -13.48 7.52
CA PRO A 46 33.80 -12.25 8.29
C PRO A 46 33.68 -11.03 7.38
N LEU A 47 32.97 -9.99 7.83
CA LEU A 47 32.84 -8.73 7.10
C LEU A 47 34.23 -8.18 6.74
N ARG A 48 34.50 -8.00 5.45
CA ARG A 48 35.82 -7.58 4.94
C ARG A 48 35.73 -6.20 4.29
N VAL A 49 36.82 -5.44 4.37
CA VAL A 49 37.00 -4.20 3.60
C VAL A 49 37.56 -4.57 2.24
N VAL A 50 36.89 -4.18 1.17
CA VAL A 50 37.25 -4.50 -0.23
C VAL A 50 37.71 -3.30 -1.04
N GLY A 51 37.60 -2.09 -0.50
CA GLY A 51 38.03 -0.87 -1.18
C GLY A 51 37.71 0.40 -0.40
N GLN A 52 38.04 1.54 -1.00
CA GLN A 52 37.70 2.86 -0.51
C GLN A 52 36.58 3.49 -1.34
N THR A 53 35.82 4.41 -0.74
CA THR A 53 34.70 5.12 -1.39
C THR A 53 34.47 6.48 -0.76
N GLU A 54 34.11 7.47 -1.57
CA GLU A 54 33.63 8.77 -1.10
C GLU A 54 32.11 8.79 -0.89
N ARG A 55 31.41 7.75 -1.33
CA ARG A 55 29.95 7.66 -1.27
C ARG A 55 29.50 6.90 -0.03
N THR A 56 28.26 7.13 0.36
CA THR A 56 27.58 6.30 1.37
C THR A 56 26.41 5.57 0.74
N GLY A 57 26.13 4.36 1.23
CA GLY A 57 25.04 3.55 0.69
C GLY A 57 25.11 2.10 1.12
N THR A 58 24.05 1.36 0.82
CA THR A 58 23.98 -0.08 1.05
C THR A 58 23.34 -0.73 -0.15
N LYS A 59 23.95 -1.79 -0.65
CA LYS A 59 23.42 -2.65 -1.70
C LYS A 59 23.18 -4.03 -1.10
N VAL A 60 21.98 -4.56 -1.31
CA VAL A 60 21.61 -5.93 -0.95
C VAL A 60 21.17 -6.61 -2.24
N ARG A 61 21.83 -7.72 -2.59
CA ARG A 61 21.44 -8.58 -3.71
C ARG A 61 21.19 -9.97 -3.17
N PHE A 62 20.05 -10.57 -3.51
CA PHE A 62 19.69 -11.88 -2.97
C PHE A 62 19.02 -12.75 -4.03
N TRP A 63 19.16 -14.06 -3.87
CA TRP A 63 18.60 -15.08 -4.73
C TRP A 63 17.65 -15.93 -3.89
N PRO A 64 16.32 -15.85 -4.12
CA PRO A 64 15.36 -16.65 -3.39
C PRO A 64 15.67 -18.15 -3.49
N SER A 65 15.56 -18.86 -2.37
CA SER A 65 15.77 -20.31 -2.35
C SER A 65 14.66 -21.03 -3.12
N ALA A 66 15.02 -21.79 -4.15
CA ALA A 66 14.10 -22.65 -4.89
C ALA A 66 13.62 -23.86 -4.06
N GLU A 67 14.31 -24.18 -2.97
CA GLU A 67 13.86 -25.19 -2.00
C GLU A 67 12.71 -24.66 -1.13
N THR A 68 12.68 -23.35 -0.91
CA THR A 68 11.65 -22.68 -0.09
C THR A 68 10.46 -22.23 -0.93
N PHE A 69 10.71 -21.64 -2.10
CA PHE A 69 9.69 -21.01 -2.91
C PHE A 69 9.44 -21.79 -4.21
N SER A 70 8.17 -22.08 -4.49
CA SER A 70 7.75 -22.68 -5.76
C SER A 70 7.94 -21.75 -6.97
N GLN A 71 7.99 -20.44 -6.74
CA GLN A 71 8.24 -19.43 -7.76
C GLN A 71 9.33 -18.45 -7.30
N THR A 72 10.45 -18.42 -8.02
CA THR A 72 11.58 -17.51 -7.76
C THR A 72 11.63 -16.34 -8.75
N ILE A 73 10.73 -16.33 -9.75
CA ILE A 73 10.58 -15.27 -10.73
C ILE A 73 9.69 -14.17 -10.15
N PHE A 74 10.31 -13.01 -9.87
CA PHE A 74 9.58 -11.83 -9.43
C PHE A 74 8.68 -11.26 -10.54
N ASN A 75 7.49 -10.85 -10.15
CA ASN A 75 6.53 -10.15 -11.01
C ASN A 75 6.78 -8.64 -10.95
N VAL A 76 7.18 -8.05 -12.07
CA VAL A 76 7.54 -6.63 -12.17
C VAL A 76 6.37 -5.69 -11.90
N ASP A 77 5.14 -6.06 -12.29
CA ASP A 77 3.95 -5.24 -12.06
C ASP A 77 3.62 -5.11 -10.58
N ILE A 78 3.78 -6.20 -9.82
CA ILE A 78 3.57 -6.19 -8.36
C ILE A 78 4.62 -5.29 -7.69
N LEU A 79 5.89 -5.40 -8.08
CA LEU A 79 6.97 -4.57 -7.54
C LEU A 79 6.77 -3.09 -7.90
N ALA A 80 6.48 -2.80 -9.16
CA ALA A 80 6.22 -1.45 -9.67
C ALA A 80 5.08 -0.78 -8.90
N ARG A 81 4.00 -1.52 -8.62
CA ARG A 81 2.88 -1.02 -7.80
C ARG A 81 3.33 -0.66 -6.39
N ARG A 82 4.02 -1.57 -5.69
CA ARG A 82 4.49 -1.33 -4.31
C ARG A 82 5.48 -0.18 -4.21
N LEU A 83 6.39 -0.05 -5.18
CA LEU A 83 7.37 1.03 -5.20
C LEU A 83 6.72 2.38 -5.52
N ARG A 84 5.72 2.41 -6.39
CA ARG A 84 4.91 3.62 -6.65
C ARG A 84 4.17 4.08 -5.39
N GLU A 85 3.55 3.17 -4.66
CA GLU A 85 2.90 3.49 -3.37
C GLU A 85 3.93 4.11 -2.40
N LEU A 86 5.13 3.52 -2.30
CA LEU A 86 6.18 4.03 -1.44
C LEU A 86 6.69 5.42 -1.85
N SER A 87 6.86 5.68 -3.15
CA SER A 87 7.33 7.00 -3.61
C SER A 87 6.32 8.12 -3.31
N PHE A 88 5.01 7.84 -3.41
CA PHE A 88 3.98 8.81 -3.02
C PHE A 88 4.01 9.17 -1.53
N LEU A 89 4.39 8.20 -0.70
CA LEU A 89 4.38 8.34 0.76
C LEU A 89 5.69 8.94 1.31
N ASN A 90 6.70 9.08 0.46
CA ASN A 90 8.01 9.61 0.82
C ASN A 90 8.40 10.67 -0.23
N ALA A 91 7.78 11.85 -0.11
CA ALA A 91 8.06 12.97 -1.01
C ALA A 91 9.57 13.27 -1.06
N GLY A 92 10.09 13.47 -2.27
CA GLY A 92 11.52 13.69 -2.52
C GLY A 92 12.40 12.44 -2.56
N VAL A 93 11.81 11.23 -2.46
CA VAL A 93 12.55 9.97 -2.65
C VAL A 93 12.34 9.44 -4.07
N ARG A 94 13.38 9.52 -4.89
CA ARG A 94 13.43 8.90 -6.22
C ARG A 94 13.68 7.39 -6.11
N ILE A 95 12.76 6.59 -6.64
CA ILE A 95 12.85 5.13 -6.70
C ILE A 95 12.94 4.70 -8.17
N VAL A 96 13.94 3.88 -8.49
CA VAL A 96 14.15 3.30 -9.83
C VAL A 96 14.00 1.79 -9.75
N LEU A 97 13.11 1.23 -10.56
CA LEU A 97 12.92 -0.21 -10.73
C LEU A 97 13.36 -0.60 -12.14
N CYS A 98 14.35 -1.49 -12.22
CA CYS A 98 14.85 -2.04 -13.49
C CYS A 98 14.57 -3.55 -13.53
N ASP A 99 14.07 -4.04 -14.67
CA ASP A 99 13.97 -5.47 -14.98
C ASP A 99 14.87 -5.79 -16.18
N GLU A 100 16.06 -6.32 -15.88
CA GLU A 100 17.09 -6.64 -16.87
C GLU A 100 16.67 -7.78 -17.83
N ARG A 101 15.69 -8.61 -17.46
CA ARG A 101 15.24 -9.76 -18.28
C ARG A 101 14.51 -9.32 -19.54
N ILE A 102 13.82 -8.17 -19.46
CA ILE A 102 12.99 -7.61 -20.52
C ILE A 102 13.39 -6.18 -20.89
N ASN A 103 14.52 -5.70 -20.36
CA ASN A 103 15.04 -4.35 -20.56
C ASN A 103 13.99 -3.24 -20.28
N LEU A 104 13.32 -3.36 -19.14
CA LEU A 104 12.27 -2.42 -18.70
C LEU A 104 12.79 -1.56 -17.55
N GLU A 105 12.46 -0.26 -17.57
CA GLU A 105 12.75 0.68 -16.49
C GLU A 105 11.49 1.46 -16.09
N HIS A 106 11.29 1.59 -14.79
CA HIS A 106 10.31 2.49 -14.19
C HIS A 106 11.01 3.44 -13.22
N VAL A 107 10.74 4.74 -13.38
CA VAL A 107 11.19 5.79 -12.47
C VAL A 107 9.98 6.37 -11.74
N PHE A 108 10.05 6.37 -10.41
CA PHE A 108 9.05 6.97 -9.53
C PHE A 108 9.70 8.11 -8.75
N ASP A 109 9.32 9.34 -9.08
CA ASP A 109 9.84 10.55 -8.47
C ASP A 109 8.66 11.49 -8.24
N TYR A 110 8.20 11.57 -7.00
CA TYR A 110 7.03 12.37 -6.63
C TYR A 110 7.47 13.42 -5.62
N GLU A 111 7.35 14.68 -6.01
CA GLU A 111 7.66 15.83 -5.15
C GLU A 111 6.49 16.22 -4.23
N GLY A 112 5.26 15.84 -4.58
CA GLY A 112 4.05 16.13 -3.79
C GLY A 112 3.69 14.99 -2.85
N GLY A 113 3.80 15.22 -1.55
CA GLY A 113 3.18 14.37 -0.52
C GLY A 113 1.65 14.44 -0.58
N LEU A 114 0.97 13.65 0.25
CA LEU A 114 -0.51 13.59 0.32
C LEU A 114 -1.18 14.95 0.58
N SER A 115 -0.42 15.97 0.98
CA SER A 115 -0.91 17.30 1.35
C SER A 115 -1.52 18.13 0.22
N GLU A 116 -1.44 17.73 -1.06
CA GLU A 116 -1.93 18.59 -2.16
C GLU A 116 -3.36 18.33 -2.64
N LYS A 117 -4.07 17.27 -2.22
CA LYS A 117 -5.45 17.02 -2.69
C LYS A 117 -6.39 16.36 -1.69
N SER A 118 -6.26 16.68 -0.41
CA SER A 118 -7.12 16.09 0.61
C SER A 118 -7.75 17.16 1.49
N ALA A 119 -8.72 17.83 0.89
CA ALA A 119 -9.78 18.55 1.57
C ALA A 119 -11.05 18.38 0.73
N LEU A 120 -11.47 17.12 0.56
CA LEU A 120 -12.86 16.86 0.23
C LEU A 120 -13.65 17.03 1.52
N ASP A 121 -13.89 18.30 1.87
CA ASP A 121 -14.98 18.72 2.73
C ASP A 121 -16.31 18.37 2.04
N ILE A 122 -16.60 17.08 1.89
CA ILE A 122 -17.94 16.62 1.55
C ILE A 122 -18.70 16.62 2.86
N ALA A 123 -19.09 17.82 3.29
CA ALA A 123 -20.04 18.07 4.37
C ALA A 123 -21.44 17.63 3.91
N GLY A 124 -21.63 16.32 3.79
CA GLY A 124 -22.90 15.74 3.39
C GLY A 124 -22.79 14.24 3.14
N LEU A 125 -23.75 13.48 3.65
CA LEU A 125 -23.93 12.09 3.22
C LEU A 125 -24.18 12.05 1.71
N PRO A 126 -23.68 11.04 0.97
CA PRO A 126 -23.96 10.94 -0.46
C PRO A 126 -25.47 10.90 -0.72
N GLY A 127 -25.97 11.64 -1.71
CA GLY A 127 -27.41 11.71 -2.00
C GLY A 127 -28.07 10.37 -2.35
N LYS A 128 -27.28 9.36 -2.76
CA LYS A 128 -27.73 8.00 -3.03
C LYS A 128 -27.84 7.14 -1.76
N LEU A 129 -27.16 7.51 -0.68
CA LEU A 129 -27.14 6.75 0.57
C LEU A 129 -28.50 6.88 1.26
N ALA A 130 -29.19 5.76 1.40
CA ALA A 130 -30.27 5.67 2.37
C ALA A 130 -29.64 5.30 3.71
N ASP A 131 -29.46 6.25 4.62
CA ASP A 131 -28.83 5.97 5.93
C ASP A 131 -29.79 5.24 6.89
N CYS A 132 -29.24 4.69 7.98
CA CYS A 132 -29.98 4.15 9.11
C CYS A 132 -30.21 5.21 10.21
N GLN A 133 -31.09 4.90 11.17
CA GLN A 133 -31.36 5.78 12.31
C GLN A 133 -30.31 5.64 13.41
N GLU A 134 -29.76 4.44 13.57
CA GLU A 134 -28.72 4.12 14.54
C GLU A 134 -27.45 4.94 14.26
N LYS A 135 -26.84 5.43 15.34
CA LYS A 135 -25.62 6.26 15.29
C LYS A 135 -24.41 5.55 15.86
N ASP A 136 -24.61 4.50 16.65
CA ASP A 136 -23.51 3.65 17.08
C ASP A 136 -22.98 2.81 15.90
N PRO A 137 -21.72 3.01 15.46
CA PRO A 137 -21.11 2.23 14.38
C PRO A 137 -21.09 0.72 14.64
N ALA A 138 -21.04 0.30 15.91
CA ALA A 138 -21.01 -1.11 16.28
C ALA A 138 -22.33 -1.83 16.02
N LEU A 139 -23.44 -1.09 15.96
CA LEU A 139 -24.78 -1.61 15.73
C LEU A 139 -25.29 -1.35 14.32
N SER A 140 -24.58 -0.53 13.54
CA SER A 140 -25.00 -0.12 12.20
C SER A 140 -24.33 -0.97 11.10
N GLU A 141 -25.10 -1.25 10.05
CA GLU A 141 -24.68 -2.06 8.91
C GLU A 141 -24.86 -1.28 7.62
N LEU A 142 -23.90 -1.36 6.70
CA LEU A 142 -23.99 -0.79 5.35
C LEU A 142 -24.07 -1.91 4.32
N PHE A 143 -25.12 -1.91 3.51
CA PHE A 143 -25.26 -2.80 2.35
C PHE A 143 -24.89 -2.08 1.06
N LEU A 144 -23.91 -2.61 0.34
CA LEU A 144 -23.54 -2.19 -1.00
C LEU A 144 -24.37 -2.99 -2.01
N VAL A 145 -25.13 -2.30 -2.85
CA VAL A 145 -26.05 -2.94 -3.81
C VAL A 145 -25.78 -2.48 -5.22
N GLU A 146 -25.90 -3.40 -6.18
CA GLU A 146 -25.67 -3.08 -7.59
C GLU A 146 -26.92 -2.42 -8.20
N GLY A 147 -26.79 -1.13 -8.52
CA GLY A 147 -27.80 -0.34 -9.22
C GLY A 147 -29.02 0.06 -8.39
N ASP A 148 -29.84 0.93 -8.97
CA ASP A 148 -31.01 1.50 -8.28
C ASP A 148 -32.14 0.49 -8.08
N SER A 149 -32.23 -0.54 -8.94
CA SER A 149 -33.29 -1.55 -8.84
C SER A 149 -33.12 -2.39 -7.57
N ALA A 150 -31.93 -2.99 -7.38
CA ALA A 150 -31.59 -3.68 -6.13
C ALA A 150 -31.62 -2.72 -4.94
N GLY A 151 -31.17 -1.47 -5.13
CA GLY A 151 -31.27 -0.40 -4.13
C GLY A 151 -32.70 -0.13 -3.66
N GLY A 152 -33.67 -0.09 -4.58
CA GLY A 152 -35.08 0.11 -4.26
C GLY A 152 -35.65 -1.02 -3.43
N SER A 153 -35.44 -2.27 -3.85
CA SER A 153 -35.88 -3.46 -3.12
C SER A 153 -35.23 -3.55 -1.73
N ALA A 154 -33.92 -3.36 -1.65
CA ALA A 154 -33.18 -3.38 -0.39
C ALA A 154 -33.66 -2.25 0.56
N LYS A 155 -33.89 -1.04 0.04
CA LYS A 155 -34.41 0.08 0.82
C LYS A 155 -35.80 -0.17 1.40
N GLN A 156 -36.66 -0.90 0.67
CA GLN A 156 -38.00 -1.27 1.14
C GLN A 156 -37.96 -2.39 2.19
N GLY A 157 -37.10 -3.39 2.00
CA GLY A 157 -37.00 -4.56 2.89
C GLY A 157 -36.14 -4.39 4.14
N ARG A 158 -35.31 -3.34 4.20
CA ARG A 158 -34.35 -3.17 5.31
C ARG A 158 -35.01 -2.86 6.65
N ASN A 159 -34.30 -3.21 7.73
CA ASN A 159 -34.53 -2.61 9.04
C ASN A 159 -33.94 -1.18 9.06
N ARG A 160 -34.81 -0.17 8.90
CA ARG A 160 -34.43 1.26 8.87
C ARG A 160 -33.69 1.73 10.13
N LYS A 161 -33.83 1.02 11.26
CA LYS A 161 -33.14 1.36 12.50
C LYS A 161 -31.63 1.19 12.32
N MET A 162 -31.17 0.06 11.79
CA MET A 162 -29.75 -0.32 11.81
C MET A 162 -29.09 -0.51 10.43
N GLN A 163 -29.87 -0.64 9.35
CA GLN A 163 -29.34 -0.97 8.03
C GLN A 163 -29.36 0.23 7.09
N ALA A 164 -28.19 0.65 6.64
CA ALA A 164 -27.97 1.63 5.58
C ALA A 164 -27.82 0.92 4.22
N ILE A 165 -28.30 1.54 3.15
CA ILE A 165 -28.21 1.01 1.78
C ILE A 165 -27.51 2.03 0.90
N LEU A 166 -26.44 1.60 0.22
CA LEU A 166 -25.73 2.40 -0.76
C LEU A 166 -25.74 1.72 -2.13
N PRO A 167 -26.59 2.19 -3.06
CA PRO A 167 -26.58 1.74 -4.44
C PRO A 167 -25.34 2.26 -5.19
N LEU A 168 -24.57 1.35 -5.76
CA LEU A 168 -23.44 1.64 -6.64
C LEU A 168 -23.85 1.48 -8.09
N LYS A 169 -23.48 2.43 -8.97
CA LYS A 169 -23.84 2.37 -10.39
C LYS A 169 -22.64 2.02 -11.25
N GLY A 170 -22.87 1.06 -12.16
CA GLY A 170 -21.88 0.65 -13.13
C GLY A 170 -20.70 -0.10 -12.50
N LYS A 171 -19.62 -0.23 -13.26
CA LYS A 171 -18.42 -0.92 -12.79
C LYS A 171 -17.59 0.03 -11.94
N ILE A 172 -17.25 -0.40 -10.72
CA ILE A 172 -16.29 0.30 -9.87
C ILE A 172 -14.96 0.39 -10.61
N LEU A 173 -14.32 1.56 -10.54
CA LEU A 173 -13.00 1.79 -11.11
C LEU A 173 -12.02 0.73 -10.59
N ASN A 174 -11.28 0.09 -11.48
CA ASN A 174 -10.17 -0.77 -11.08
C ASN A 174 -9.06 0.11 -10.50
N VAL A 175 -9.06 0.24 -9.17
CA VAL A 175 -8.10 1.07 -8.42
C VAL A 175 -6.68 0.54 -8.49
N GLU A 176 -6.48 -0.75 -8.76
CA GLU A 176 -5.16 -1.36 -8.92
C GLU A 176 -4.43 -0.86 -10.17
N ARG A 177 -5.17 -0.49 -11.22
CA ARG A 177 -4.63 0.07 -12.47
C ARG A 177 -4.73 1.59 -12.56
N ALA A 178 -5.51 2.21 -11.69
CA ALA A 178 -5.75 3.66 -11.72
C ALA A 178 -4.72 4.41 -10.87
N ARG A 179 -4.30 5.59 -11.33
CA ARG A 179 -3.56 6.54 -10.50
C ARG A 179 -4.47 7.12 -9.41
N PHE A 180 -3.86 7.60 -8.31
CA PHE A 180 -4.59 8.08 -7.14
C PHE A 180 -5.49 9.29 -7.43
N ASP A 181 -5.05 10.21 -8.28
CA ASP A 181 -5.86 11.33 -8.79
C ASP A 181 -7.11 10.84 -9.55
N ARG A 182 -6.96 9.78 -10.34
CA ARG A 182 -8.08 9.14 -11.06
C ARG A 182 -9.02 8.39 -10.11
N MET A 183 -8.49 7.84 -9.02
CA MET A 183 -9.27 7.21 -7.96
C MET A 183 -10.12 8.25 -7.21
N ILE A 184 -9.53 9.34 -6.74
CA ILE A 184 -10.26 10.41 -6.02
C ILE A 184 -11.31 11.08 -6.90
N SER A 185 -11.01 11.28 -8.19
CA SER A 185 -11.97 11.84 -9.15
C SER A 185 -13.09 10.87 -9.55
N SER A 186 -13.01 9.59 -9.15
CA SER A 186 -14.09 8.64 -9.39
C SER A 186 -15.27 8.93 -8.47
N ALA A 187 -16.42 9.22 -9.06
CA ALA A 187 -17.64 9.53 -8.32
C ALA A 187 -18.07 8.41 -7.37
N GLU A 188 -17.99 7.14 -7.79
CA GLU A 188 -18.39 6.00 -6.96
C GLU A 188 -17.39 5.75 -5.81
N VAL A 189 -16.09 5.93 -6.05
CA VAL A 189 -15.08 5.83 -4.99
C VAL A 189 -15.23 6.97 -3.99
N GLY A 190 -15.40 8.21 -4.45
CA GLY A 190 -15.68 9.35 -3.58
C GLY A 190 -16.94 9.12 -2.74
N THR A 191 -18.01 8.61 -3.36
CA THR A 191 -19.25 8.23 -2.68
C THR A 191 -19.01 7.20 -1.57
N LEU A 192 -18.21 6.16 -1.83
CA LEU A 192 -17.84 5.16 -0.82
C LEU A 192 -17.04 5.77 0.33
N ILE A 193 -16.03 6.59 0.03
CA ILE A 193 -15.20 7.24 1.06
C ILE A 193 -16.09 8.11 1.97
N THR A 194 -16.95 8.94 1.38
CA THR A 194 -17.90 9.76 2.14
C THR A 194 -18.93 8.92 2.89
N ALA A 195 -19.36 7.77 2.35
CA ALA A 195 -20.28 6.86 3.03
C ALA A 195 -19.60 6.13 4.21
N LEU A 196 -18.33 5.79 4.12
CA LEU A 196 -17.64 5.08 5.20
C LEU A 196 -17.18 6.04 6.30
N GLY A 197 -16.81 7.28 5.94
CA GLY A 197 -16.43 8.34 6.88
C GLY A 197 -15.02 8.18 7.50
N CYS A 198 -14.29 7.13 7.13
CA CYS A 198 -12.96 6.85 7.65
C CYS A 198 -11.83 7.56 6.90
N GLY A 199 -12.10 8.35 5.86
CA GLY A 199 -11.07 8.96 5.02
C GLY A 199 -10.31 7.95 4.13
N ILE A 200 -9.26 8.41 3.47
CA ILE A 200 -8.40 7.58 2.60
C ILE A 200 -6.92 8.01 2.70
N GLY A 201 -5.99 7.08 2.49
CA GLY A 201 -4.56 7.37 2.53
C GLY A 201 -3.96 7.31 3.94
N ARG A 202 -2.64 7.39 4.07
CA ARG A 202 -1.98 7.13 5.37
C ARG A 202 -2.24 8.18 6.44
N GLU A 203 -2.44 9.43 6.05
CA GLU A 203 -2.55 10.55 6.99
C GLU A 203 -4.00 10.83 7.40
N GLU A 204 -4.97 10.58 6.51
CA GLU A 204 -6.38 10.86 6.78
C GLU A 204 -7.20 9.63 7.14
N TYR A 205 -6.73 8.41 6.78
CA TYR A 205 -7.45 7.20 7.12
C TYR A 205 -7.45 6.97 8.62
N ASN A 206 -8.64 7.01 9.21
CA ASN A 206 -8.85 6.68 10.61
C ASN A 206 -9.96 5.62 10.73
N PRO A 207 -9.63 4.37 11.10
CA PRO A 207 -10.62 3.31 11.26
C PRO A 207 -11.65 3.61 12.37
N ASP A 208 -11.29 4.39 13.39
CA ASP A 208 -12.19 4.76 14.49
C ASP A 208 -13.32 5.71 14.04
N LYS A 209 -13.17 6.34 12.86
CA LYS A 209 -14.21 7.18 12.25
C LYS A 209 -15.16 6.41 11.34
N LEU A 210 -14.99 5.09 11.21
CA LEU A 210 -15.86 4.27 10.39
C LEU A 210 -17.29 4.32 10.92
N ARG A 211 -18.26 4.62 10.06
CA ARG A 211 -19.66 4.80 10.48
C ARG A 211 -20.48 3.52 10.60
N TYR A 212 -19.99 2.43 10.00
CA TYR A 212 -20.66 1.14 9.98
C TYR A 212 -19.61 0.05 10.19
N HIS A 213 -19.69 -0.70 11.28
CA HIS A 213 -18.74 -1.78 11.56
C HIS A 213 -19.02 -3.04 10.73
N LYS A 214 -20.24 -3.15 10.18
CA LYS A 214 -20.60 -4.23 9.27
C LYS A 214 -20.85 -3.68 7.87
N ILE A 215 -20.02 -4.08 6.92
CA ILE A 215 -20.14 -3.71 5.51
C ILE A 215 -20.46 -5.01 4.75
N VAL A 216 -21.58 -5.02 4.04
CA VAL A 216 -22.16 -6.18 3.35
C VAL A 216 -22.25 -5.92 1.86
#